data_AF-A0A3D5BC57-F1
#
_entry.id   AF-A0A3D5BC57-F1
#
_cell.length_a   1.000
_cell.length_b   1.000
_cell.length_c   1.000
_cell.angle_alpha   90.00
_cell.angle_beta   90.00
_cell.angle_gamma   90.00
#
_symmetry.space_group_name_H-M   'P 1'
#
loop_
_entity.id
_entity.type
_entity.pdbx_description
1 polymer ?
#
loop_
_entity_poly.entity_id
_entity_poly.type
_entity_poly.pdbx_seq_one_letter_code
_entity_poly.pdbx_strand_id
1 'polypeptide(L)'
;MKKFLFILPIFLIVACANEPKQINVSQENYISEADAARYRDNIIEKRRGPSYVSYEYRDVRIDELTPLAVHYCQEKNANTTAHLREIIMRENHSRLATFDCANLQ
;
A
#
# COMPACT_ATOMS: atom_id res chain seq x y z
N MET A 1 -4.11 66.15 31.09
CA MET A 1 -3.51 65.94 29.75
C MET A 1 -2.51 64.80 29.81
N LYS A 2 -2.81 63.64 29.20
CA LYS A 2 -1.86 62.79 28.45
C LYS A 2 -2.63 61.59 27.94
N LYS A 3 -2.86 61.57 26.62
CA LYS A 3 -3.45 60.45 25.89
C LYS A 3 -2.31 59.45 25.64
N PHE A 4 -2.37 58.28 26.25
CA PHE A 4 -1.51 57.16 25.84
C PHE A 4 -2.38 56.23 25.00
N LEU A 5 -2.22 56.34 23.68
CA LEU A 5 -2.71 55.36 22.72
C LEU A 5 -1.98 54.04 23.00
N PHE A 6 -2.71 53.03 23.50
CA PHE A 6 -2.24 51.65 23.48
C PHE A 6 -2.72 51.03 22.17
N ILE A 7 -1.80 50.90 21.22
CA ILE A 7 -2.01 50.21 19.95
C ILE A 7 -2.04 48.71 20.26
N LEU A 8 -3.18 48.08 20.00
CA LEU A 8 -3.37 46.63 20.10
C LEU A 8 -2.62 45.96 18.94
N PRO A 9 -1.64 45.07 19.17
CA PRO A 9 -1.12 44.24 18.09
C PRO A 9 -2.15 43.14 17.82
N ILE A 10 -2.88 43.28 16.72
CA ILE A 10 -3.64 42.16 16.14
C ILE A 10 -2.59 41.18 15.61
N PHE A 11 -2.27 40.16 16.39
CA PHE A 11 -1.55 38.99 15.92
C PHE A 11 -2.50 38.24 14.97
N LEU A 12 -2.37 38.50 13.67
CA LEU A 12 -2.89 37.60 12.63
C LEU A 12 -2.03 36.33 12.67
N ILE A 13 -2.45 35.38 13.50
CA ILE A 13 -2.01 33.99 13.37
C ILE A 13 -2.68 33.51 12.09
N VAL A 14 -1.98 33.63 10.96
CA VAL A 14 -2.32 32.89 9.75
C VAL A 14 -2.11 31.43 10.11
N ALA A 15 -3.19 30.78 10.55
CA ALA A 15 -3.24 29.34 10.65
C ALA A 15 -3.08 28.80 9.23
N CYS A 16 -1.88 28.36 8.86
CA CYS A 16 -1.75 27.31 7.86
C CYS A 16 -2.24 26.02 8.54
N ALA A 17 -3.56 25.93 8.73
CA ALA A 17 -4.20 24.65 8.88
C ALA A 17 -4.05 23.98 7.52
N ASN A 18 -3.00 23.18 7.37
CA ASN A 18 -3.05 22.10 6.41
C ASN A 18 -4.20 21.23 6.90
N GLU A 19 -5.36 21.38 6.26
CA GLU A 19 -6.46 20.45 6.47
C GLU A 19 -5.86 19.04 6.34
N PRO A 20 -6.03 18.15 7.33
CA PRO A 20 -5.83 16.75 7.04
C PRO A 20 -6.87 16.45 5.97
N LYS A 21 -6.41 16.32 4.73
CA LYS A 21 -7.24 15.87 3.62
C LYS A 21 -7.87 14.57 4.12
N GLN A 22 -9.14 14.63 4.51
CA GLN A 22 -9.88 13.43 4.85
C GLN A 22 -9.96 12.66 3.54
N ILE A 23 -9.01 11.75 3.36
CA ILE A 23 -9.12 10.70 2.38
C ILE A 23 -10.26 9.85 2.93
N ASN A 24 -11.47 10.24 2.54
CA ASN A 24 -12.60 9.34 2.55
C ASN A 24 -12.14 8.19 1.65
N VAL A 25 -11.64 7.12 2.27
CA VAL A 25 -11.40 5.84 1.63
C VAL A 25 -12.79 5.28 1.31
N SER A 26 -13.45 5.88 0.33
CA SER A 26 -14.43 5.19 -0.47
C SER A 26 -13.62 4.13 -1.22
N GLN A 27 -13.81 2.91 -0.77
CA GLN A 27 -13.20 1.68 -1.25
C GLN A 27 -13.58 1.46 -2.72
N GLU A 28 -12.92 2.18 -3.61
CA GLU A 28 -12.89 1.92 -5.04
C GLU A 28 -11.42 2.03 -5.44
N ASN A 29 -10.82 0.86 -5.67
CA ASN A 29 -9.46 0.69 -6.16
C ASN A 29 -9.34 1.34 -7.55
N TYR A 30 -9.18 2.67 -7.62
CA TYR A 30 -8.74 3.31 -8.85
C TYR A 30 -7.22 3.08 -8.99
N ILE A 31 -6.87 1.87 -9.41
CA ILE A 31 -5.54 1.63 -9.97
C ILE A 31 -5.51 2.44 -11.27
N SER A 32 -4.65 3.45 -11.36
CA SER A 32 -4.50 4.19 -12.61
C SER A 32 -4.10 3.23 -13.74
N GLU A 33 -4.48 3.49 -14.99
CA GLU A 33 -4.10 2.61 -16.10
C GLU A 33 -2.57 2.43 -16.20
N ALA A 34 -1.81 3.45 -15.81
CA ALA A 34 -0.35 3.39 -15.75
C ALA A 34 0.16 2.44 -14.66
N ASP A 35 -0.46 2.43 -13.47
CA ASP A 35 -0.13 1.46 -12.41
C ASP A 35 -0.54 0.04 -12.82
N ALA A 36 -1.69 -0.12 -13.47
CA ALA A 36 -2.13 -1.42 -13.99
C ALA A 36 -1.17 -1.96 -15.06
N ALA A 37 -0.67 -1.09 -15.95
CA ALA A 37 0.38 -1.44 -16.92
C ALA A 37 1.69 -1.82 -16.23
N ARG A 38 2.16 -1.02 -15.26
CA ARG A 38 3.34 -1.33 -14.45
C ARG A 38 3.22 -2.71 -13.81
N TYR A 39 2.08 -3.03 -13.20
CA TYR A 39 1.87 -4.33 -12.57
C TYR A 39 1.89 -5.50 -13.55
N ARG A 40 1.25 -5.37 -14.71
CA ARG A 40 1.26 -6.43 -15.74
C ARG A 40 2.65 -6.75 -16.25
N ASP A 41 3.49 -5.74 -16.42
CA ASP A 41 4.82 -5.92 -17.00
C ASP A 41 5.85 -6.38 -15.97
N ASN A 42 5.61 -6.12 -14.68
CA ASN A 42 6.60 -6.29 -13.62
C ASN A 42 6.27 -7.35 -12.57
N ILE A 43 5.06 -7.93 -12.58
CA ILE A 43 4.67 -9.00 -11.65
C ILE A 43 4.22 -10.23 -12.46
N ILE A 44 4.76 -11.40 -12.11
CA ILE A 44 4.41 -12.67 -12.73
C ILE A 44 4.13 -13.70 -11.62
N GLU A 45 2.92 -14.26 -11.58
CA GLU A 45 2.65 -15.44 -10.75
C GLU A 45 3.49 -16.63 -11.24
N LYS A 46 4.28 -17.24 -10.36
CA LYS A 46 5.18 -18.36 -10.71
C LYS A 46 4.76 -19.69 -10.12
N ARG A 47 4.21 -19.69 -8.90
CA ARG A 47 3.75 -20.91 -8.22
C ARG A 47 2.47 -20.61 -7.47
N ARG A 48 1.61 -21.61 -7.41
CA ARG A 48 0.35 -21.56 -6.68
C ARG A 48 0.06 -22.91 -6.04
N GLY A 49 -0.52 -22.89 -4.86
CA GLY A 49 -0.98 -24.08 -4.15
C GLY A 49 -2.17 -23.77 -3.24
N PRO A 50 -2.74 -24.79 -2.59
CA PRO A 50 -3.94 -24.59 -1.75
C PRO A 50 -3.75 -23.57 -0.63
N SER A 51 -2.52 -23.42 -0.15
CA SER A 51 -2.18 -22.59 1.00
C SER A 51 -1.01 -21.64 0.74
N TYR A 52 -0.62 -21.41 -0.52
CA TYR A 52 0.47 -20.49 -0.83
C TYR A 52 0.42 -19.97 -2.27
N VAL A 53 1.07 -18.83 -2.51
CA VAL A 53 1.30 -18.26 -3.84
C VAL A 53 2.68 -17.60 -3.91
N SER A 54 3.36 -17.74 -5.05
CA SER A 54 4.65 -17.08 -5.31
C SER A 54 4.56 -16.14 -6.51
N TYR A 55 5.00 -14.91 -6.33
CA TYR A 55 5.13 -13.90 -7.39
C TYR A 55 6.60 -13.59 -7.65
N GLU A 56 7.00 -13.66 -8.92
CA GLU A 56 8.23 -13.04 -9.38
C GLU A 56 7.98 -11.59 -9.74
N TYR A 57 8.85 -10.69 -9.29
CA TYR A 57 8.66 -9.26 -9.50
C TYR A 57 9.98 -8.49 -9.71
N ARG A 58 9.89 -7.35 -10.39
CA ARG A 58 10.97 -6.39 -10.64
C ARG A 58 10.43 -4.96 -10.48
N ASP A 59 11.21 -4.02 -9.96
CA ASP A 59 10.83 -2.60 -9.89
C ASP A 59 9.44 -2.32 -9.26
N VAL A 60 9.03 -3.21 -8.36
CA VAL A 60 7.78 -3.17 -7.61
C VAL A 60 8.14 -3.44 -6.16
N ARG A 61 7.51 -2.71 -5.23
CA ARG A 61 7.75 -2.95 -3.81
C ARG A 61 6.94 -4.16 -3.33
N ILE A 62 7.45 -4.84 -2.30
CA ILE A 62 6.81 -6.04 -1.76
C ILE A 62 5.41 -5.77 -1.18
N ASP A 63 5.18 -4.58 -0.63
CA ASP A 63 3.87 -4.18 -0.09
C ASP A 63 2.81 -4.07 -1.19
N GLU A 64 3.21 -3.76 -2.42
CA GLU A 64 2.30 -3.74 -3.58
C GLU A 64 1.86 -5.15 -4.00
N LEU A 65 2.62 -6.19 -3.64
CA LEU A 65 2.23 -7.60 -3.85
C LEU A 65 1.26 -8.11 -2.79
N THR A 66 1.20 -7.45 -1.63
CA THR A 66 0.44 -7.94 -0.48
C THR A 66 -1.06 -7.99 -0.77
N PRO A 67 -1.72 -6.97 -1.36
CA PRO A 67 -3.13 -7.05 -1.74
C PRO A 67 -3.42 -8.19 -2.73
N LEU A 68 -2.50 -8.45 -3.67
CA LEU A 68 -2.64 -9.52 -4.64
C LEU A 68 -2.61 -10.90 -3.96
N ALA A 69 -1.66 -11.10 -3.04
CA ALA A 69 -1.56 -12.32 -2.25
C ALA A 69 -2.76 -12.50 -1.30
N VAL A 70 -3.22 -11.42 -0.64
CA VAL A 70 -4.41 -11.45 0.22
C VAL A 70 -5.64 -11.86 -0.57
N HIS A 71 -5.84 -11.26 -1.75
CA HIS A 71 -6.94 -11.62 -2.63
C HIS A 71 -6.89 -13.09 -3.03
N TYR A 72 -5.72 -13.59 -3.45
CA TYR A 72 -5.52 -15.00 -3.74
C TYR A 72 -5.91 -15.91 -2.57
N CYS A 73 -5.46 -15.58 -1.35
CA CYS A 73 -5.76 -16.38 -0.16
C CYS A 73 -7.25 -16.36 0.19
N GLN A 74 -7.90 -15.20 0.09
CA GLN A 74 -9.33 -15.05 0.34
C GLN A 74 -10.20 -15.80 -0.69
N GLU A 75 -9.76 -15.87 -1.96
CA GLU A 75 -10.41 -16.71 -2.98
C GLU A 75 -10.33 -18.21 -2.64
N LYS A 76 -9.30 -18.66 -1.92
CA LYS A 76 -9.18 -20.05 -1.45
C LYS A 76 -9.95 -20.30 -0.18
N ASN A 77 -9.87 -19.38 0.77
CA ASN A 77 -10.55 -19.45 2.05
C ASN A 77 -10.75 -18.03 2.60
N ALA A 78 -12.02 -17.62 2.72
CA ALA A 78 -12.42 -16.28 3.15
C ALA A 78 -11.86 -15.86 4.52
N ASN A 79 -11.49 -16.83 5.37
CA ASN A 79 -10.96 -16.57 6.71
C ASN A 79 -9.43 -16.55 6.75
N THR A 80 -8.75 -16.58 5.61
CA THR A 80 -7.28 -16.52 5.54
C THR A 80 -6.80 -15.19 5.00
N THR A 81 -5.61 -14.80 5.42
CA THR A 81 -4.86 -13.67 4.86
C THR A 81 -3.50 -14.17 4.38
N ALA A 82 -2.79 -13.32 3.65
CA ALA A 82 -1.47 -13.63 3.12
C ALA A 82 -0.37 -13.19 4.08
N HIS A 83 0.59 -14.07 4.31
CA HIS A 83 1.78 -13.80 5.11
C HIS A 83 3.02 -14.01 4.27
N LEU A 84 3.90 -13.01 4.23
CA LEU A 84 5.16 -13.13 3.54
C LEU A 84 6.01 -14.21 4.23
N ARG A 85 6.25 -15.32 3.53
CA ARG A 85 7.11 -16.41 4.01
C ARG A 85 8.57 -16.11 3.72
N GLU A 86 8.88 -15.74 2.48
CA GLU A 86 10.25 -15.58 2.03
C GLU A 86 10.35 -14.67 0.79
N ILE A 87 11.54 -14.08 0.61
CA ILE A 87 11.94 -13.39 -0.62
C ILE A 87 13.28 -13.95 -1.07
N ILE A 88 13.36 -14.42 -2.32
CA ILE A 88 14.58 -14.96 -2.92
C ILE A 88 14.98 -14.07 -4.09
N MET A 89 16.23 -13.60 -4.11
CA MET A 89 16.81 -12.92 -5.27
C MET A 89 17.21 -13.96 -6.32
N ARG A 90 16.82 -13.75 -7.58
CA ARG A 90 17.22 -14.60 -8.70
C ARG A 90 18.40 -14.00 -9.47
N GLU A 91 19.06 -14.84 -10.26
CA GLU A 91 20.20 -14.44 -11.11
C GLU A 91 19.86 -13.33 -12.11
N ASN A 92 18.60 -13.27 -12.57
CA ASN A 92 18.12 -12.24 -13.48
C ASN A 92 17.77 -10.91 -12.79
N HIS A 93 18.14 -10.71 -11.52
CA HIS A 93 17.82 -9.56 -10.67
C HIS A 93 16.32 -9.37 -10.37
N SER A 94 15.48 -10.37 -10.69
CA SER A 94 14.11 -10.40 -10.18
C SER A 94 14.10 -10.96 -8.76
N ARG A 95 13.01 -10.71 -8.05
CA ARG A 95 12.76 -11.26 -6.72
C ARG A 95 11.59 -12.22 -6.81
N LEU A 96 11.66 -13.34 -6.13
CA LEU A 96 10.54 -14.25 -5.92
C LEU A 96 10.06 -14.08 -4.48
N ALA A 97 8.87 -13.52 -4.30
CA ALA A 97 8.20 -13.52 -3.00
C ALA A 97 7.25 -14.70 -2.92
N THR A 98 7.24 -15.42 -1.79
CA THR A 98 6.21 -16.41 -1.51
C THR A 98 5.39 -16.00 -0.30
N PHE A 99 4.07 -16.10 -0.43
CA PHE A 99 3.11 -15.83 0.62
C PHE A 99 2.39 -17.12 0.99
N ASP A 100 2.25 -17.37 2.29
CA ASP A 100 1.41 -18.44 2.82
C ASP A 100 0.01 -17.89 3.14
N CYS A 101 -1.02 -18.68 2.86
CA CYS A 101 -2.39 -18.40 3.25
C CYS A 101 -2.64 -19.03 4.61
N ALA A 102 -2.76 -18.20 5.64
CA ALA A 102 -3.02 -18.66 6.99
C ALA A 102 -4.03 -17.74 7.69
N ASN A 103 -4.62 -18.27 8.76
CA ASN A 103 -5.35 -17.49 9.74
C ASN A 103 -4.47 -17.44 11.00
N LEU A 104 -4.04 -16.24 11.41
CA LEU A 104 -3.20 -16.02 12.59
C LEU A 104 -4.01 -15.64 13.85
N GLN A 105 -5.30 -16.00 13.91
CA GLN A 105 -6.11 -15.85 15.12
C GLN A 105 -5.50 -16.54 16.34
#